data_AF-A0A811QHU6-F1
#
_entry.id   AF-A0A811QHU6-F1
#
_cell.length_a   1.000
_cell.length_b   1.000
_cell.length_c   1.000
_cell.angle_alpha   90.00
_cell.angle_beta   90.00
_cell.angle_gamma   90.00
#
_symmetry.space_group_name_H-M   'P 1'
#
loop_
_entity.id
_entity.type
_entity.pdbx_description
1 polymer ?
#
loop_
_entity_poly.entity_id
_entity_poly.type
_entity_poly.pdbx_seq_one_letter_code
_entity_poly.pdbx_strand_id
1 'polypeptide(L)'
;MAPILVEWHWCLYIWDFERKKVVVLDPKNMKLGNSVLEDKHKCYILLLNSGMNECWRNLTNNNNNNNDNWDTEYIDVIGREANSINTGLYTIFYARYFNGEVITRVLTKEATQLQRMNLMYQLLKMDGNIGNPPSSIRNAMYHCE
;
A
#
# COMPACT_ATOMS: atom_id res chain seq x y z
N MET A 1 -6.57 -1.07 4.86
CA MET A 1 -5.20 -0.80 4.38
C MET A 1 -5.06 0.66 4.02
N ALA A 2 -3.92 1.28 4.25
CA ALA A 2 -3.64 2.68 3.93
C ALA A 2 -2.25 2.82 3.28
N PRO A 3 -2.16 3.14 1.97
CA PRO A 3 -0.90 3.53 1.35
C PRO A 3 -0.57 4.98 1.73
N ILE A 4 0.60 5.21 2.32
CA ILE A 4 1.02 6.53 2.81
C ILE A 4 2.39 6.87 2.23
N LEU A 5 2.55 8.13 1.79
CA LEU A 5 3.83 8.67 1.36
C LEU A 5 4.62 9.14 2.58
N VAL A 6 5.69 8.42 2.91
CA VAL A 6 6.60 8.70 4.03
C VAL A 6 7.97 9.05 3.46
N GLU A 7 8.46 10.27 3.71
CA GLU A 7 9.78 10.73 3.25
C GLU A 7 10.03 10.45 1.76
N TRP A 8 9.04 10.77 0.91
CA TRP A 8 9.10 10.55 -0.55
C TRP A 8 9.03 9.08 -1.00
N HIS A 9 8.64 8.17 -0.11
CA HIS A 9 8.51 6.74 -0.39
C HIS A 9 7.15 6.23 0.03
N TRP A 10 6.50 5.49 -0.86
CA TRP A 10 5.22 4.87 -0.54
C TRP A 10 5.46 3.66 0.37
N CYS A 11 4.72 3.65 1.47
CA CYS A 11 4.63 2.55 2.42
C CYS A 11 3.16 2.12 2.55
N LEU A 12 2.92 0.91 3.03
CA LEU A 12 1.58 0.38 3.26
C LEU A 12 1.39 -0.01 4.71
N TYR A 13 0.30 0.45 5.30
CA TYR A 13 -0.12 0.11 6.64
C TYR A 13 -1.42 -0.72 6.55
N ILE A 14 -1.46 -1.86 7.22
CA ILE A 14 -2.56 -2.81 7.15
C ILE A 14 -2.98 -3.14 8.56
N TRP A 15 -4.25 -2.88 8.89
CA TRP A 15 -4.83 -3.23 10.18
C TRP A 15 -5.49 -4.59 10.07
N ASP A 16 -5.02 -5.51 10.89
CA ASP A 16 -5.65 -6.78 11.16
C ASP A 16 -6.39 -6.66 12.50
N PHE A 17 -7.69 -6.39 12.40
CA PHE A 17 -8.56 -6.19 13.57
C PHE A 17 -8.76 -7.45 14.39
N GLU A 18 -8.63 -8.63 13.79
CA GLU A 18 -8.79 -9.91 14.50
C GLU A 18 -7.59 -10.16 15.42
N ARG A 19 -6.37 -9.92 14.90
CA ARG A 19 -5.12 -10.13 15.65
C ARG A 19 -4.64 -8.88 16.40
N LYS A 20 -5.35 -7.75 16.29
CA LYS A 20 -4.95 -6.44 16.84
C LYS A 20 -3.52 -6.05 16.47
N LYS A 21 -3.15 -6.20 15.20
CA LYS A 21 -1.82 -5.83 14.69
C LYS A 21 -1.88 -4.85 13.52
N VAL A 22 -0.88 -3.98 13.45
CA VAL A 22 -0.57 -3.16 12.27
C VAL A 22 0.59 -3.80 11.54
N VAL A 23 0.32 -4.31 10.36
CA VAL A 23 1.35 -4.80 9.45
C VAL A 23 1.85 -3.64 8.60
N VAL A 24 3.17 -3.44 8.60
CA VAL A 24 3.85 -2.38 7.85
C VAL A 24 4.69 -3.01 6.76
N LEU A 25 4.51 -2.46 5.56
CA LEU A 25 5.33 -2.79 4.40
C LEU A 25 5.97 -1.50 3.88
N ASP A 26 7.29 -1.40 4.02
CA ASP A 26 8.11 -0.35 3.42
C ASP A 26 8.98 -0.96 2.32
N PRO A 27 8.56 -0.88 1.04
CA PRO A 27 9.29 -1.52 -0.04
C PRO A 27 10.74 -1.04 -0.21
N LYS A 28 11.07 0.16 0.27
CA LYS A 28 12.43 0.70 0.15
C LYS A 28 13.32 0.18 1.28
N ASN A 29 12.79 0.08 2.49
CA ASN A 29 13.56 -0.15 3.70
C ASN A 29 13.32 -1.52 4.36
N MET A 30 12.58 -2.42 3.70
CA MET A 30 12.23 -3.76 4.22
C MET A 30 13.42 -4.61 4.72
N LYS A 31 14.65 -4.36 4.25
CA LYS A 31 15.86 -5.06 4.71
C LYS A 31 16.47 -4.47 5.99
N LEU A 32 16.00 -3.31 6.44
CA LEU A 32 16.46 -2.73 7.69
C LEU A 32 15.88 -3.54 8.85
N GLY A 33 16.63 -3.64 9.95
CA GLY A 33 16.15 -4.34 11.14
C GLY A 33 14.90 -3.67 11.73
N ASN A 34 14.08 -4.45 12.43
CA ASN A 34 12.81 -4.00 12.99
C ASN A 34 12.94 -2.75 13.86
N SER A 35 14.03 -2.59 14.63
CA SER A 35 14.24 -1.39 15.46
C SER A 35 14.31 -0.10 14.63
N VAL A 36 14.96 -0.15 13.46
CA VAL A 36 15.09 1.00 12.56
C VAL A 36 13.74 1.33 11.90
N LEU A 37 12.99 0.29 11.52
CA LEU A 37 11.65 0.45 10.97
C LEU A 37 10.67 0.98 12.04
N GLU A 38 10.80 0.53 13.27
CA GLU A 38 10.02 1.02 14.41
C GLU A 38 10.23 2.51 14.64
N ASP A 39 11.47 2.94 14.73
CA ASP A 39 11.78 4.36 14.90
C ASP A 39 11.24 5.22 13.76
N LYS A 40 11.28 4.71 12.53
CA LYS A 40 10.75 5.40 11.36
C LYS A 40 9.23 5.48 11.35
N HIS A 41 8.55 4.40 11.69
CA HIS A 41 7.10 4.26 11.44
C HIS A 41 6.22 4.59 12.64
N LYS A 42 6.75 4.56 13.87
CA LYS A 42 5.96 4.74 15.12
C LYS A 42 5.04 5.96 15.11
N CYS A 43 5.55 7.13 14.70
CA CYS A 43 4.74 8.36 14.70
C CYS A 43 3.59 8.31 13.70
N TYR A 44 3.80 7.69 12.53
CA TYR A 44 2.77 7.52 11.52
C TYR A 44 1.69 6.54 11.98
N ILE A 45 2.08 5.43 12.61
CA ILE A 45 1.16 4.44 13.17
C ILE A 45 0.29 5.08 14.25
N LEU A 46 0.89 5.82 15.18
CA LEU A 46 0.14 6.55 16.23
C LEU A 46 -0.86 7.53 15.63
N LEU A 47 -0.46 8.29 14.61
CA LEU A 47 -1.34 9.24 13.94
C LEU A 47 -2.51 8.54 13.22
N LEU A 48 -2.23 7.45 12.49
CA LEU A 48 -3.23 6.69 11.76
C LEU A 48 -4.20 5.97 12.71
N ASN A 49 -3.71 5.41 13.82
CA ASN A 49 -4.55 4.82 14.87
C ASN A 49 -5.45 5.87 15.51
N SER A 50 -4.92 7.07 15.82
CA SER A 50 -5.72 8.17 16.36
C SER A 50 -6.86 8.55 15.42
N GLY A 51 -6.56 8.77 14.13
CA GLY A 51 -7.58 9.10 13.13
C GLY A 51 -8.61 7.99 12.95
N MET A 52 -8.18 6.72 12.98
CA MET A 52 -9.09 5.59 12.90
C MET A 52 -10.03 5.50 14.10
N ASN A 53 -9.50 5.69 15.31
CA ASN A 53 -10.30 5.68 16.53
C ASN A 53 -11.32 6.83 16.54
N GLU A 54 -10.93 8.00 16.04
CA GLU A 54 -11.85 9.13 15.87
C GLU A 54 -12.97 8.79 14.87
N CYS A 55 -12.62 8.24 13.70
CA CYS A 55 -13.60 7.79 12.72
C CYS A 55 -14.54 6.73 13.32
N TRP A 56 -14.01 5.76 14.06
CA TRP A 56 -14.80 4.70 14.68
C TRP A 56 -15.80 5.24 15.70
N ARG A 57 -15.35 6.15 16.58
CA ARG A 57 -16.21 6.82 17.56
C ARG A 57 -17.35 7.57 16.90
N ASN A 58 -17.05 8.32 15.84
CA ASN A 58 -18.05 9.09 15.11
C ASN A 58 -19.05 8.20 14.35
N LEU A 59 -18.60 7.06 13.81
CA LEU A 59 -19.45 6.13 13.08
C LEU A 59 -20.36 5.30 14.01
N THR A 60 -19.88 4.95 15.20
CA THR A 60 -20.58 4.02 16.10
C THR A 60 -21.31 4.71 17.25
N ASN A 61 -21.13 6.03 17.44
CA ASN A 61 -21.55 6.77 18.63
C ASN A 61 -21.08 6.09 19.95
N ASN A 62 -20.03 5.27 19.87
CA ASN A 62 -19.51 4.54 21.00
C ASN A 62 -18.32 5.30 21.58
N ASN A 63 -18.45 5.73 22.84
CA ASN A 63 -17.40 6.41 23.60
C ASN A 63 -16.38 5.46 24.25
N ASN A 64 -16.40 4.17 23.90
CA ASN A 64 -15.37 3.26 24.35
C ASN A 64 -14.01 3.72 23.79
N ASN A 65 -13.15 4.19 24.69
CA ASN A 65 -11.74 4.40 24.40
C ASN A 65 -11.11 3.04 24.19
N ASN A 66 -11.15 2.51 22.97
CA ASN A 66 -10.26 1.44 22.57
C ASN A 66 -8.84 2.02 22.50
N ASN A 67 -8.21 2.16 23.68
CA ASN A 67 -6.76 2.22 23.84
C ASN A 67 -6.20 0.82 23.56
N ASP A 68 -6.56 0.26 22.40
CA ASP A 68 -6.04 -1.01 21.96
C ASP A 68 -4.56 -0.77 21.67
N ASN A 69 -3.71 -1.40 22.49
CA ASN A 69 -2.30 -1.54 22.14
C ASN A 69 -2.27 -2.47 20.93
N TRP A 70 -2.03 -1.88 19.76
CA TRP A 70 -1.82 -2.62 18.53
C TRP A 70 -0.36 -3.04 18.43
N ASP A 71 -0.12 -4.33 18.25
CA ASP A 71 1.23 -4.82 17.94
C ASP A 71 1.62 -4.38 16.53
N THR A 72 2.92 -4.20 16.28
CA THR A 72 3.42 -3.84 14.94
C THR A 72 4.28 -4.95 14.36
N GLU A 73 4.00 -5.31 13.11
CA GLU A 73 4.72 -6.33 12.35
C GLU A 73 5.32 -5.69 11.10
N TYR A 74 6.61 -5.91 10.84
CA TYR A 74 7.29 -5.43 9.64
C TYR A 74 7.51 -6.59 8.68
N ILE A 75 6.98 -6.49 7.46
CA ILE A 75 7.16 -7.52 6.44
C ILE A 75 8.44 -7.26 5.66
N ASP A 76 9.31 -8.28 5.63
CA ASP A 76 10.45 -8.37 4.73
C ASP A 76 10.15 -9.27 3.52
N VAL A 77 10.63 -8.85 2.35
CA VAL A 77 10.67 -9.66 1.13
C VAL A 77 12.12 -9.74 0.67
N ILE A 78 12.81 -10.80 1.11
CA ILE A 78 14.25 -10.99 0.91
C ILE A 78 14.65 -10.74 -0.55
N GLY A 79 15.63 -9.84 -0.72
CA GLY A 79 16.28 -9.54 -2.00
C GLY A 79 15.50 -8.62 -2.96
N ARG A 80 14.39 -7.99 -2.52
CA ARG A 80 13.41 -7.38 -3.44
C ARG A 80 12.93 -6.00 -2.99
N GLU A 81 13.89 -5.18 -2.58
CA GLU A 81 13.67 -3.76 -2.29
C GLU A 81 13.37 -2.95 -3.56
N ALA A 82 12.48 -1.98 -3.42
CA ALA A 82 12.19 -1.02 -4.45
C ALA A 82 13.29 0.06 -4.49
N ASN A 83 13.68 0.49 -5.69
CA ASN A 83 14.29 1.80 -5.80
C ASN A 83 13.27 2.89 -5.40
N SER A 84 13.75 4.04 -4.93
CA SER A 84 12.91 5.12 -4.38
C SER A 84 11.73 5.50 -5.29
N ILE A 85 11.95 5.53 -6.61
CA ILE A 85 10.97 5.96 -7.62
C ILE A 85 9.84 4.93 -7.82
N ASN A 86 10.09 3.64 -7.58
CA ASN A 86 9.11 2.58 -7.81
C ASN A 86 8.33 2.16 -6.56
N THR A 87 8.59 2.77 -5.39
CA THR A 87 7.95 2.39 -4.11
C THR A 87 6.43 2.33 -4.17
N GLY A 88 5.78 3.22 -4.94
CA GLY A 88 4.32 3.19 -5.16
C GLY A 88 3.84 1.97 -5.94
N LEU A 89 4.57 1.59 -7.00
CA LEU A 89 4.26 0.39 -7.79
C LEU A 89 4.39 -0.88 -6.94
N TYR A 90 5.46 -0.96 -6.15
CA TYR A 90 5.68 -2.09 -5.23
C TYR A 90 4.60 -2.16 -4.16
N THR A 91 4.24 -1.01 -3.56
CA THR A 91 3.15 -0.92 -2.57
C THR A 91 1.84 -1.47 -3.11
N ILE A 92 1.41 -1.03 -4.31
CA ILE A 92 0.17 -1.51 -4.93
C ILE A 92 0.26 -3.00 -5.29
N PHE A 93 1.40 -3.44 -5.82
CA PHE A 93 1.60 -4.84 -6.19
C PHE A 93 1.52 -5.74 -4.96
N TYR A 94 2.24 -5.41 -3.90
CA TYR A 94 2.26 -6.20 -2.68
C TYR A 94 0.93 -6.14 -1.92
N ALA A 95 0.24 -5.01 -1.92
CA ALA A 95 -1.13 -4.93 -1.38
C ALA A 95 -2.06 -5.97 -2.03
N ARG A 96 -1.96 -6.15 -3.36
CA ARG A 96 -2.77 -7.11 -4.12
C ARG A 96 -2.45 -8.57 -3.79
N TYR A 97 -1.21 -8.86 -3.40
CA TYR A 97 -0.73 -10.23 -3.17
C TYR A 97 -0.48 -10.56 -1.70
N PHE A 98 -0.83 -9.65 -0.80
CA PHE A 98 -0.83 -9.90 0.63
C PHE A 98 -2.09 -10.66 1.03
N ASN A 99 -1.93 -11.80 1.71
CA ASN A 99 -3.04 -12.67 2.10
C ASN A 99 -3.46 -12.52 3.57
N GLY A 100 -2.90 -11.54 4.30
CA GLY A 100 -3.10 -11.36 5.75
C GLY A 100 -1.89 -11.77 6.59
N GLU A 101 -1.00 -12.60 6.04
CA GLU A 101 0.20 -13.08 6.73
C GLU A 101 1.46 -12.85 5.91
N VAL A 102 1.44 -13.22 4.64
CA VAL A 102 2.61 -13.17 3.76
C VAL A 102 2.27 -12.54 2.42
N ILE A 103 3.33 -12.08 1.75
CA ILE A 103 3.26 -11.65 0.36
C ILE A 103 3.44 -12.89 -0.53
N THR A 104 2.38 -13.27 -1.24
CA THR A 104 2.33 -14.49 -2.05
C THR A 104 3.05 -14.37 -3.40
N ARG A 105 3.33 -13.13 -3.84
CA ARG A 105 4.06 -12.85 -5.08
C ARG A 105 5.02 -11.70 -4.92
N VAL A 106 6.16 -11.82 -5.58
CA VAL A 106 7.28 -10.89 -5.50
C VAL A 106 7.38 -10.07 -6.79
N LEU A 107 7.64 -8.76 -6.67
CA LEU A 107 7.91 -7.91 -7.83
C LEU A 107 9.42 -7.81 -8.06
N THR A 108 9.89 -8.40 -9.15
CA THR A 108 11.29 -8.31 -9.55
C THR A 108 11.57 -6.98 -10.26
N LYS A 109 12.83 -6.52 -10.22
CA LYS A 109 13.23 -5.27 -10.89
C LYS A 109 12.94 -5.34 -12.39
N GLU A 110 13.19 -6.50 -12.98
CA GLU A 110 12.99 -6.78 -14.40
C GLU A 110 11.50 -6.74 -14.78
N ALA A 111 10.61 -7.17 -13.88
CA ALA A 111 9.17 -7.17 -14.11
C ALA A 111 8.51 -5.81 -13.85
N THR A 112 9.21 -4.82 -13.27
CA THR A 112 8.60 -3.51 -12.92
C THR A 112 8.01 -2.79 -14.13
N GLN A 113 8.67 -2.83 -15.28
CA GLN A 113 8.19 -2.16 -16.49
C GLN A 113 6.90 -2.81 -17.01
N LEU A 114 6.89 -4.14 -17.10
CA LEU A 114 5.69 -4.89 -17.50
C LEU A 114 4.55 -4.65 -16.50
N GLN A 115 4.83 -4.64 -15.21
CA GLN A 115 3.83 -4.41 -14.18
C GLN A 115 3.25 -2.99 -14.24
N ARG A 116 4.07 -1.98 -14.58
CA ARG A 116 3.61 -0.60 -14.81
C ARG A 116 2.64 -0.54 -16.00
N MET A 117 2.96 -1.21 -17.10
CA MET A 117 2.10 -1.30 -18.28
C MET A 117 0.79 -2.02 -17.95
N ASN A 118 0.86 -3.14 -17.22
CA ASN A 118 -0.32 -3.88 -16.78
C ASN A 118 -1.22 -3.06 -15.87
N LEU A 119 -0.64 -2.31 -14.92
CA LEU A 119 -1.42 -1.43 -14.04
C LEU A 119 -2.11 -0.32 -14.84
N MET A 120 -1.40 0.32 -15.78
CA MET A 120 -1.99 1.33 -16.65
C MET A 120 -3.14 0.76 -17.47
N TYR A 121 -2.95 -0.40 -18.09
CA TYR A 121 -3.99 -1.09 -18.86
C TYR A 121 -5.22 -1.39 -18.01
N GLN A 122 -5.02 -1.89 -16.77
CA GLN A 122 -6.12 -2.16 -15.84
C GLN A 122 -6.88 -0.90 -15.45
N LEU A 123 -6.18 0.22 -15.19
CA LEU A 123 -6.81 1.50 -14.87
C LEU A 123 -7.65 2.02 -16.05
N LEU A 124 -7.10 1.95 -17.26
CA LEU A 124 -7.79 2.42 -18.46
C LEU A 124 -9.05 1.60 -18.77
N LYS A 125 -9.04 0.31 -18.49
CA LYS A 125 -10.19 -0.61 -18.69
C LYS A 125 -11.06 -0.81 -17.45
N MET A 126 -10.83 -0.05 -16.38
CA MET A 126 -11.62 -0.18 -15.17
C MET A 126 -13.06 0.23 -15.46
N ASP A 127 -14.03 -0.61 -15.07
CA ASP A 127 -15.43 -0.28 -15.22
C ASP A 127 -15.78 1.00 -14.45
N GLY A 128 -16.62 1.84 -15.03
CA GLY A 128 -16.91 3.17 -14.49
C GLY A 128 -15.75 4.17 -14.56
N ASN A 129 -14.66 3.88 -15.27
CA ASN A 129 -13.61 4.87 -15.52
C ASN A 129 -14.13 6.01 -16.42
N ILE A 130 -14.45 7.15 -15.81
CA ILE A 130 -14.84 8.40 -16.49
C ILE A 130 -13.65 9.22 -16.99
N GLY A 131 -12.42 8.70 -16.80
CA GLY A 131 -11.20 9.33 -17.24
C GLY A 131 -11.11 9.35 -18.76
N ASN A 132 -10.83 10.53 -19.31
CA ASN A 132 -10.56 10.66 -20.72
C ASN A 132 -9.31 9.85 -21.10
N PRO A 133 -9.38 8.95 -22.09
CA PRO A 133 -8.19 8.26 -22.54
C PRO A 133 -7.18 9.27 -23.13
N PRO A 134 -5.87 9.03 -22.99
CA PRO A 134 -4.83 9.79 -23.66
C PRO A 134 -5.14 9.91 -25.16
N SER A 135 -4.79 11.05 -25.77
CA SER A 135 -5.07 11.32 -27.19
C SER A 135 -4.58 10.22 -28.13
N SER A 136 -3.40 9.65 -27.86
CA SER A 136 -2.84 8.53 -28.63
C SER A 136 -3.72 7.27 -28.60
N ILE A 137 -4.32 6.94 -27.46
CA ILE A 137 -5.22 5.79 -27.30
C ILE A 137 -6.58 6.10 -27.92
N ARG A 138 -7.08 7.31 -27.70
CA ARG A 138 -8.36 7.77 -28.26
C ARG A 138 -8.37 7.69 -29.78
N ASN A 139 -7.30 8.15 -30.43
CA ASN A 139 -7.18 8.10 -31.88
C ASN A 139 -7.13 6.65 -32.41
N ALA A 140 -6.46 5.74 -31.69
CA ALA A 140 -6.41 4.33 -32.06
C ALA A 140 -7.77 3.63 -31.96
N MET A 141 -8.65 4.06 -31.03
CA MET A 141 -10.00 3.51 -30.91
C MET A 141 -10.89 3.88 -32.11
N TYR A 142 -10.75 5.10 -32.64
CA TYR A 142 -11.52 5.58 -33.80
C TYR A 142 -11.07 5.01 -35.15
N HIS A 143 -9.92 4.34 -35.22
CA HIS A 143 -9.44 3.67 -36.45
C HIS A 143 -9.81 2.18 -36.52
N CYS A 144 -10.53 1.67 -35.52
CA CYS A 144 -11.00 0.29 -35.45
C CYS A 144 -12.53 0.16 -35.68
N GLU A 145 -13.20 1.24 -36.06
CA GLU A 145 -14.58 1.28 -36.57
C GLU A 145 -14.57 1.45 -38.09
#